data_AF-M0MTN3-F1
#
_entry.id   AF-M0MTN3-F1
#
_cell.length_a   1.000
_cell.length_b   1.000
_cell.length_c   1.000
_cell.angle_alpha   90.00
_cell.angle_beta   90.00
_cell.angle_gamma   90.00
#
_symmetry.space_group_name_H-M   'P 1'
#
loop_
_entity.id
_entity.type
_entity.pdbx_description
1 polymer ?
#
loop_
_entity_poly.entity_id
_entity_poly.type
_entity_poly.pdbx_seq_one_letter_code
_entity_poly.pdbx_strand_id
1 'polypeptide(L)'
;MSSFDIDTTEINAFKVEDADLYVFSQYFEQDDVFHELREWYDSEEYRFEVPASEINRLESFLGEYFYDLNRVAPDEIEPFCVVKEKYTDHADILRNSVYHTSRGGNTIFVMQDRLSAEQAAEQDATPLDDSDISFRL
;
A
#
# COMPACT_ATOMS: atom_id res chain seq x y z
N MET A 1 -3.94 5.07 32.76
CA MET A 1 -4.66 5.75 31.67
C MET A 1 -4.92 4.68 30.64
N SER A 2 -6.17 4.27 30.47
CA SER A 2 -6.54 3.41 29.36
C SER A 2 -6.36 4.25 28.10
N SER A 3 -5.35 3.98 27.29
CA SER A 3 -5.45 4.37 25.88
C SER A 3 -6.73 3.71 25.41
N PHE A 4 -7.73 4.53 25.12
CA PHE A 4 -8.75 4.07 24.20
C PHE A 4 -7.96 3.76 22.94
N ASP A 5 -7.82 2.48 22.60
CA ASP A 5 -7.59 2.06 21.21
C ASP A 5 -8.73 2.71 20.44
N ILE A 6 -8.49 3.94 20.01
CA ILE A 6 -9.27 4.53 18.95
C ILE A 6 -8.89 3.65 17.77
N ASP A 7 -9.84 2.89 17.22
CA ASP A 7 -9.65 2.09 16.01
C ASP A 7 -9.29 3.03 14.85
N THR A 8 -8.04 3.49 14.82
CA THR A 8 -7.50 4.28 13.73
C THR A 8 -7.10 3.32 12.63
N THR A 9 -7.54 3.62 11.42
CA THR A 9 -7.19 2.78 10.28
C THR A 9 -5.80 3.18 9.79
N GLU A 10 -4.84 2.26 9.92
CA GLU A 10 -3.47 2.46 9.47
C GLU A 10 -3.40 2.36 7.94
N ILE A 11 -2.79 3.35 7.30
CA ILE A 11 -2.59 3.43 5.86
C ILE A 11 -1.08 3.50 5.60
N ASN A 12 -0.53 2.49 4.94
CA ASN A 12 0.87 2.51 4.54
C ASN A 12 1.02 3.22 3.18
N ALA A 13 1.68 4.37 3.21
CA ALA A 13 2.05 5.16 2.05
C ALA A 13 3.48 4.81 1.61
N PHE A 14 3.59 4.19 0.45
CA PHE A 14 4.86 3.72 -0.11
C PHE A 14 5.51 4.83 -0.93
N LYS A 15 6.73 5.22 -0.56
CA LYS A 15 7.50 6.20 -1.32
C LYS A 15 8.04 5.56 -2.60
N VAL A 16 7.87 6.25 -3.72
CA VAL A 16 8.47 5.89 -5.01
C VAL A 16 9.92 6.38 -5.05
N GLU A 17 10.87 5.54 -5.48
CA GLU A 17 12.30 5.86 -5.53
C GLU A 17 12.59 6.85 -6.66
N ASP A 18 12.00 6.63 -7.84
CA ASP A 18 12.21 7.43 -9.05
C ASP A 18 11.41 8.75 -9.08
N ALA A 19 10.51 8.95 -8.13
CA ALA A 19 9.67 10.14 -8.04
C ALA A 19 9.38 10.50 -6.58
N ASP A 20 9.51 11.77 -6.20
CA ASP A 20 9.19 12.24 -4.83
C ASP A 20 7.67 12.27 -4.58
N LEU A 21 7.05 11.11 -4.67
CA LEU A 21 5.63 10.87 -4.45
C LEU A 21 5.44 9.60 -3.62
N TYR A 22 4.33 9.57 -2.93
CA TYR A 22 3.88 8.48 -2.08
C TYR A 22 2.63 7.88 -2.71
N VAL A 23 2.58 6.56 -2.78
CA VAL A 23 1.43 5.84 -3.27
C VAL A 23 0.81 4.97 -2.19
N PHE A 24 -0.51 4.96 -2.15
CA PHE A 24 -1.27 4.05 -1.31
C PHE A 24 -2.62 3.75 -1.96
N SER A 25 -3.17 2.58 -1.64
CA SER A 25 -4.55 2.25 -1.97
C SER A 25 -5.31 2.14 -0.67
N GLN A 26 -6.36 2.94 -0.55
CA GLN A 26 -7.25 2.87 0.60
C GLN A 26 -8.67 3.17 0.18
N TYR A 27 -9.61 2.39 0.72
CA TYR A 27 -11.03 2.70 0.58
C TYR A 27 -11.48 3.62 1.72
N PHE A 28 -11.87 4.84 1.37
CA PHE A 28 -12.42 5.81 2.31
C PHE A 28 -13.95 5.69 2.33
N GLU A 29 -14.53 5.39 3.49
CA GLU A 29 -15.99 5.38 3.66
C GLU A 29 -16.57 6.81 3.69
N GLN A 30 -15.76 7.80 4.06
CA GLN A 30 -16.16 9.19 4.12
C GLN A 30 -15.92 9.89 2.78
N ASP A 31 -17.02 10.32 2.14
CA ASP A 31 -16.98 11.08 0.88
C ASP A 31 -16.12 12.35 0.97
N ASP A 32 -16.10 13.01 2.13
CA ASP A 32 -15.30 14.23 2.34
C ASP A 32 -13.80 13.97 2.19
N VAL A 33 -13.32 12.85 2.74
CA VAL A 33 -11.91 12.44 2.65
C VAL A 33 -11.55 12.12 1.20
N PHE A 34 -12.37 11.30 0.54
CA PHE A 34 -12.16 10.97 -0.87
C PHE A 34 -12.19 12.21 -1.76
N HIS A 35 -13.10 13.16 -1.50
CA HIS A 35 -13.23 14.37 -2.31
C HIS A 35 -12.01 15.30 -2.19
N GLU A 36 -11.39 15.42 -1.02
CA GLU A 36 -10.13 16.19 -0.86
C GLU A 36 -8.98 15.47 -1.57
N LEU A 37 -8.88 14.15 -1.40
CA LEU A 37 -7.84 13.32 -2.00
C LEU A 37 -7.99 13.07 -3.50
N ARG A 38 -9.16 13.36 -4.08
CA ARG A 38 -9.47 13.07 -5.49
C ARG A 38 -8.49 13.69 -6.47
N GLU A 39 -7.84 14.79 -6.09
CA GLU A 39 -6.87 15.47 -6.94
C GLU A 39 -5.62 14.61 -7.18
N TRP A 40 -5.32 13.73 -6.23
CA TRP A 40 -4.21 12.78 -6.28
C TRP A 40 -4.67 11.35 -6.61
N TYR A 41 -5.98 11.13 -6.81
CA TYR A 41 -6.50 9.79 -7.10
C TYR A 41 -6.31 9.44 -8.58
N ASP A 42 -5.56 8.39 -8.85
CA ASP A 42 -5.44 7.77 -10.16
C ASP A 42 -6.54 6.71 -10.33
N SER A 43 -7.49 6.99 -11.23
CA SER A 43 -8.59 6.09 -11.54
C SER A 43 -8.23 4.93 -12.47
N GLU A 44 -7.11 5.03 -13.20
CA GLU A 44 -6.63 3.93 -14.05
C GLU A 44 -5.99 2.85 -13.17
N GLU A 45 -5.22 3.27 -12.18
CA GLU A 45 -4.45 2.41 -11.30
C GLU A 45 -5.12 2.17 -9.93
N TYR A 46 -6.27 2.80 -9.69
CA TYR A 46 -7.09 2.70 -8.46
C TYR A 46 -6.30 3.00 -7.17
N ARG A 47 -5.40 3.98 -7.22
CA ARG A 47 -4.53 4.36 -6.08
C ARG A 47 -4.40 5.88 -5.95
N PHE A 48 -3.93 6.34 -4.80
CA PHE A 48 -3.59 7.75 -4.59
C PHE A 48 -2.09 7.96 -4.82
N GLU A 49 -1.73 8.98 -5.59
CA GLU A 49 -0.36 9.39 -5.86
C GLU A 49 -0.12 10.81 -5.33
N VAL A 50 0.36 10.89 -4.08
CA VAL A 50 0.48 12.15 -3.36
C VAL A 50 1.93 12.63 -3.38
N PRO A 51 2.21 13.87 -3.82
CA PRO A 51 3.56 14.43 -3.77
C PRO A 51 4.11 14.45 -2.34
N ALA A 52 5.41 14.18 -2.18
CA ALA A 52 6.08 14.24 -0.88
C ALA A 52 6.00 15.62 -0.21
N SER A 53 5.78 16.69 -0.97
CA SER A 53 5.51 18.02 -0.44
C SER A 53 4.15 18.13 0.25
N GLU A 54 3.13 17.45 -0.25
CA GLU A 54 1.76 17.47 0.28
C GLU A 54 1.51 16.37 1.34
N ILE A 55 2.36 15.35 1.42
CA ILE A 55 2.19 14.21 2.34
C ILE A 55 2.01 14.62 3.81
N ASN A 56 2.71 15.67 4.27
CA ASN A 56 2.60 16.15 5.65
C ASN A 56 1.23 16.77 5.93
N ARG A 57 0.68 17.48 4.93
CA ARG A 57 -0.65 18.06 5.00
C ARG A 57 -1.69 16.95 4.99
N LEU A 58 -1.50 15.94 4.13
CA LEU A 58 -2.38 14.80 4.05
C LEU A 58 -2.40 14.00 5.36
N GLU A 59 -1.24 13.68 5.94
CA GLU A 59 -1.14 12.97 7.22
C GLU A 59 -1.89 13.72 8.33
N SER A 60 -1.73 15.05 8.40
CA SER A 60 -2.46 15.88 9.36
C SER A 60 -3.97 15.82 9.13
N PHE A 61 -4.40 15.87 7.87
CA PHE A 61 -5.82 15.78 7.49
C PHE A 61 -6.39 14.41 7.85
N LEU A 62 -5.75 13.32 7.43
CA LEU A 62 -6.14 11.94 7.72
C LEU A 62 -6.23 11.67 9.23
N GLY A 63 -5.32 12.23 10.02
CA GLY A 63 -5.36 12.14 11.48
C GLY A 63 -6.64 12.73 12.10
N GLU A 64 -7.25 13.74 11.48
CA GLU A 64 -8.55 14.28 11.92
C GLU A 64 -9.72 13.31 11.67
N TYR A 65 -9.55 12.39 10.71
CA TYR A 65 -10.54 11.37 10.32
C TYR A 65 -10.22 9.99 10.90
N PHE A 66 -9.35 9.89 11.91
CA PHE A 66 -8.92 8.63 12.51
C PHE A 66 -8.19 7.69 11.53
N TYR A 67 -7.50 8.25 10.54
CA TYR A 67 -6.58 7.52 9.68
C TYR A 67 -5.14 7.84 10.07
N ASP A 68 -4.33 6.82 10.29
CA ASP A 68 -2.90 6.99 10.60
C ASP A 68 -2.08 6.68 9.35
N LEU A 69 -1.40 7.68 8.79
CA LEU A 69 -0.62 7.52 7.56
C LEU A 69 0.83 7.19 7.90
N ASN A 70 1.19 5.93 7.72
CA ASN A 70 2.56 5.45 7.92
C ASN A 70 3.35 5.58 6.61
N ARG A 71 4.51 6.23 6.67
CA ARG A 71 5.35 6.50 5.50
C ARG A 71 6.41 5.41 5.37
N VAL A 72 6.30 4.58 4.34
CA VAL A 72 7.23 3.49 4.06
C VAL A 72 8.23 3.93 3.03
N ALA A 73 9.53 3.91 3.38
CA ALA A 73 10.61 4.19 2.45
C ALA A 73 10.74 3.07 1.39
N PRO A 74 11.32 3.33 0.20
CA PRO A 74 11.54 2.29 -0.81
C PRO A 74 12.45 1.16 -0.30
N ASP A 75 13.34 1.44 0.66
CA ASP A 75 14.19 0.42 1.31
C ASP A 75 13.44 -0.41 2.38
N GLU A 76 12.23 -0.02 2.77
CA GLU A 76 11.41 -0.69 3.80
C GLU A 76 10.17 -1.38 3.22
N ILE A 77 10.02 -1.38 1.88
CA ILE A 77 8.87 -1.97 1.19
C ILE A 77 8.96 -3.50 1.10
N GLU A 78 10.17 -4.07 1.17
CA GLU A 78 10.42 -5.51 1.04
C GLU A 78 9.50 -6.39 1.92
N PRO A 79 9.29 -6.12 3.23
CA PRO A 79 8.38 -6.91 4.06
C PRO A 79 6.90 -6.81 3.69
N PHE A 80 6.51 -5.84 2.86
CA PHE A 80 5.15 -5.69 2.34
C PHE A 80 5.01 -6.32 0.95
N CYS A 81 6.12 -6.75 0.33
CA CYS A 81 6.11 -7.31 -1.00
C CYS A 81 6.00 -8.84 -0.96
N VAL A 82 5.13 -9.37 -1.81
CA VAL A 82 4.97 -10.81 -2.03
C VAL A 82 5.02 -11.10 -3.52
N VAL A 83 5.54 -12.27 -3.87
CA VAL A 83 5.72 -12.74 -5.23
C VAL A 83 4.89 -14.00 -5.43
N LYS A 84 4.18 -14.08 -6.55
CA LYS A 84 3.42 -15.28 -6.93
C LYS A 84 3.56 -15.59 -8.42
N GLU A 85 3.51 -16.86 -8.78
CA GLU A 85 3.55 -17.27 -10.19
C GLU A 85 2.32 -16.76 -10.95
N LYS A 86 2.53 -16.29 -12.19
CA LYS A 86 1.44 -15.90 -13.08
C LYS A 86 0.48 -17.07 -13.33
N TYR A 87 -0.80 -16.78 -13.54
CA TYR A 87 -1.87 -17.75 -13.83
C TYR A 87 -2.35 -18.63 -12.67
N THR A 88 -2.00 -18.29 -11.43
CA THR A 88 -2.60 -18.85 -10.21
C THR A 88 -3.78 -18.00 -9.75
N ASP A 89 -4.70 -18.53 -8.95
CA ASP A 89 -5.78 -17.72 -8.37
C ASP A 89 -5.21 -16.82 -7.28
N HIS A 90 -5.39 -15.50 -7.42
CA HIS A 90 -4.84 -14.48 -6.52
C HIS A 90 -5.75 -13.26 -6.41
N ALA A 91 -7.06 -13.43 -6.64
CA ALA A 91 -8.04 -12.35 -6.53
C ALA A 91 -8.07 -11.73 -5.12
N ASP A 92 -7.93 -12.57 -4.08
CA ASP A 92 -7.90 -12.12 -2.69
C ASP A 92 -6.62 -11.32 -2.37
N ILE A 93 -5.48 -11.72 -2.94
CA ILE A 93 -4.20 -11.00 -2.81
C ILE A 93 -4.28 -9.65 -3.53
N LEU A 94 -4.82 -9.64 -4.76
CA LEU A 94 -5.04 -8.42 -5.55
C LEU A 94 -5.85 -7.38 -4.79
N ARG A 95 -6.91 -7.81 -4.11
CA ARG A 95 -7.79 -6.92 -3.35
C ARG A 95 -7.07 -6.20 -2.21
N ASN A 96 -6.07 -6.84 -1.62
CA ASN A 96 -5.27 -6.29 -0.52
C ASN A 96 -3.94 -5.68 -1.01
N SER A 97 -3.72 -5.61 -2.32
CA SER A 97 -2.51 -5.05 -2.93
C SER A 97 -2.72 -3.59 -3.32
N VAL A 98 -1.73 -2.75 -2.98
CA VAL A 98 -1.65 -1.34 -3.36
C VAL A 98 -1.06 -1.18 -4.76
N TYR A 99 -0.10 -2.04 -5.08
CA TYR A 99 0.59 -2.00 -6.36
C TYR A 99 0.90 -3.43 -6.78
N HIS A 100 0.86 -3.70 -8.08
CA HIS A 100 1.34 -4.97 -8.59
C HIS A 100 2.03 -4.78 -9.93
N THR A 101 3.08 -5.56 -10.15
CA THR A 101 3.80 -5.55 -11.42
C THR A 101 4.18 -6.94 -11.84
N SER A 102 4.17 -7.15 -13.16
CA SER A 102 4.43 -8.43 -13.79
C SER A 102 5.87 -8.49 -14.26
N ARG A 103 6.73 -9.25 -13.56
CA ARG A 103 8.15 -9.41 -13.94
C ARG A 103 8.45 -10.86 -14.34
N GLY A 104 8.66 -11.08 -15.63
CA GLY A 104 8.92 -12.42 -16.18
C GLY A 104 7.72 -13.36 -16.02
N GLY A 105 7.93 -14.51 -15.38
CA GLY A 105 6.90 -15.51 -15.05
C GLY A 105 6.12 -15.23 -13.76
N ASN A 106 6.53 -14.21 -12.99
CA ASN A 106 5.98 -13.93 -11.66
C ASN A 106 5.29 -12.57 -11.64
N THR A 107 4.37 -12.41 -10.70
CA THR A 107 3.73 -11.15 -10.34
C THR A 107 4.19 -10.77 -8.94
N ILE A 108 4.62 -9.53 -8.80
CA ILE A 108 5.02 -8.92 -7.53
C ILE A 108 3.85 -8.08 -7.07
N PHE A 109 3.41 -8.27 -5.83
CA PHE A 109 2.34 -7.53 -5.18
C PHE A 109 2.93 -6.77 -4.00
N VAL A 110 2.71 -5.46 -3.96
CA VAL A 110 2.93 -4.62 -2.79
C VAL A 110 1.63 -4.61 -2.02
N MET A 111 1.64 -5.19 -0.83
CA MET A 111 0.47 -5.28 0.03
C MET A 111 0.26 -4.00 0.81
N GLN A 112 -0.99 -3.68 1.14
CA GLN A 112 -1.34 -2.47 1.91
C GLN A 112 -0.80 -2.48 3.34
N ASP A 113 -0.50 -3.66 3.89
CA ASP A 113 -0.03 -3.86 5.25
C ASP A 113 0.67 -5.22 5.40
N ARG A 114 1.35 -5.43 6.54
CA ARG A 114 2.11 -6.66 6.81
C ARG A 114 1.20 -7.88 7.00
N LEU A 115 0.04 -7.71 7.62
CA LEU A 115 -0.92 -8.81 7.81
C LEU A 115 -1.43 -9.29 6.45
N SER A 116 -1.67 -8.38 5.50
CA SER A 116 -2.00 -8.72 4.12
C SER A 116 -0.87 -9.49 3.43
N ALA A 117 0.40 -9.13 3.66
CA ALA A 117 1.55 -9.88 3.16
C ALA A 117 1.65 -11.29 3.77
N GLU A 118 1.43 -11.43 5.07
CA GLU A 118 1.37 -12.73 5.76
C GLU A 118 0.22 -13.60 5.22
N GLN A 119 -0.97 -13.02 5.05
CA GLN A 119 -2.13 -13.72 4.47
C GLN A 119 -1.86 -14.17 3.03
N ALA A 120 -1.18 -13.35 2.24
CA ALA A 120 -0.78 -13.74 0.89
C ALA A 120 0.23 -14.90 0.93
N ALA A 121 1.16 -14.90 1.88
CA ALA A 121 2.09 -16.01 2.09
C ALA A 121 1.38 -17.31 2.47
N GLU A 122 0.30 -17.24 3.26
CA GLU A 122 -0.58 -18.39 3.52
C GLU A 122 -1.33 -18.90 2.27
N GLN A 123 -1.45 -18.06 1.23
CA GLN A 123 -2.07 -18.39 -0.06
C GLN A 123 -1.03 -18.74 -1.15
N ASP A 124 0.07 -19.38 -0.75
CA ASP A 124 1.17 -19.79 -1.64
C ASP A 124 1.91 -18.62 -2.32
N ALA A 125 1.82 -17.39 -1.81
CA ALA A 125 2.75 -16.33 -2.20
C ALA A 125 4.08 -16.51 -1.47
N THR A 126 5.18 -16.12 -2.12
CA THR A 126 6.52 -16.10 -1.53
C THR A 126 6.83 -14.67 -1.11
N PRO A 127 7.18 -14.40 0.16
CA PRO A 127 7.68 -13.09 0.58
C PRO A 127 8.85 -12.66 -0.31
N LEU A 128 8.96 -11.36 -0.63
CA LEU A 128 10.04 -10.87 -1.47
C LEU A 128 11.42 -11.18 -0.86
N ASP A 129 11.52 -11.11 0.48
CA ASP A 129 12.73 -11.41 1.27
C ASP A 129 13.22 -12.87 1.07
N ASP A 130 12.29 -13.81 0.86
CA ASP A 130 12.60 -15.22 0.58
C ASP A 130 12.80 -15.50 -0.92
N SER A 131 12.63 -14.49 -1.78
CA SER A 131 12.73 -14.63 -3.23
C SER A 131 14.04 -14.06 -3.77
N ASP A 132 14.58 -14.65 -4.84
CA ASP A 132 15.75 -14.10 -5.55
C ASP A 132 15.43 -12.84 -6.40
N ILE A 133 14.29 -12.18 -6.16
CA ILE A 133 13.80 -11.06 -6.95
C ILE A 133 14.00 -9.76 -6.19
N SER A 134 14.78 -8.84 -6.76
CA SER A 134 14.85 -7.47 -6.26
C SER A 134 13.75 -6.62 -6.87
N PHE A 135 12.95 -5.96 -6.03
CA PHE A 135 11.93 -5.01 -6.45
C PHE A 135 12.08 -3.71 -5.66
N ARG A 136 11.91 -2.59 -6.37
CA ARG A 136 11.82 -1.26 -5.80
C ARG A 136 10.70 -0.54 -6.52
N LEU A 137 9.94 0.23 -5.75
CA LEU A 137 8.81 1.01 -6.24
C LEU A 137 9.30 2.35 -6.78
#